data_AF-A0A381VN54-F1
#
_entry.id   AF-A0A381VN54-F1
#
_cell.length_a   1.000
_cell.length_b   1.000
_cell.length_c   1.000
_cell.angle_alpha   90.00
_cell.angle_beta   90.00
_cell.angle_gamma   90.00
#
_symmetry.space_group_name_H-M   'P 1'
#
loop_
_entity.id
_entity.type
_entity.pdbx_description
1 polymer ?
#
loop_
_entity_poly.entity_id
_entity_poly.type
_entity_poly.pdbx_seq_one_letter_code
_entity_poly.pdbx_strand_id
1 'polypeptide(L)'
;MVKARAFDPNSVMARDALDIARAVNNGKVSGRVKTRWAGSVERLARRGSSVPAVSYPPELPISLHCDSIVELIRANPVVIVAGETGSGKTTQLPKTCLAAGLGRRGMIGHTQPRRLAARTVAQRIAAELSTSLGNEVGYAVRFDDKWNKNTLIKVMTDGLLLNEIRSDRDLNAYDAIIVDEAHERSLNVDFLLGYLKRLLERRSDLKVLITSATIDVDAFAHHFSDAPIVSVSGRGYPVETRYRPFSESLEETLQACLAEIRVEK
;
A
#
# COMPACT_ATOMS: atom_id res chain seq x y z
N MET A 1 35.42 22.60 20.39
CA MET A 1 34.00 22.90 20.08
C MET A 1 33.44 21.78 19.22
N VAL A 2 32.67 20.85 19.80
CA VAL A 2 31.94 19.85 19.03
C VAL A 2 30.77 20.57 18.36
N LYS A 3 30.79 20.71 17.03
CA LYS A 3 29.65 21.24 16.26
C LYS A 3 28.40 20.44 16.67
N ALA A 4 27.33 21.13 17.09
CA ALA A 4 26.05 20.48 17.35
C ALA A 4 25.70 19.60 16.14
N ARG A 5 25.62 18.28 16.34
CA ARG A 5 25.15 17.37 15.28
C ARG A 5 23.80 17.90 14.82
N ALA A 6 23.70 18.27 13.55
CA ALA A 6 22.44 18.67 12.94
C ALA A 6 21.43 17.52 13.17
N PHE A 7 20.22 17.87 13.61
CA PHE A 7 19.14 16.89 13.75
C PHE A 7 18.84 16.27 12.39
N ASP A 8 18.86 14.94 12.31
CA ASP A 8 18.40 14.19 11.14
C ASP A 8 16.92 13.84 11.31
N PRO A 9 16.00 14.43 10.51
CA PRO A 9 14.58 14.10 10.56
C PRO A 9 14.28 12.62 10.33
N ASN A 10 15.18 11.90 9.65
CA ASN A 10 15.04 10.48 9.35
C ASN A 10 15.40 9.55 10.52
N SER A 11 16.01 10.08 11.58
CA SER A 11 16.40 9.31 12.76
C SER A 11 15.26 9.08 13.77
N VAL A 12 14.03 9.49 13.45
CA VAL A 12 12.85 9.43 14.34
C VAL A 12 11.59 9.00 13.57
N MET A 13 10.53 8.65 14.28
CA MET A 13 9.21 8.39 13.69
C MET A 13 8.72 9.60 12.90
N ALA A 14 8.06 9.37 11.76
CA ALA A 14 7.64 10.45 10.84
C ALA A 14 6.79 11.51 11.56
N ARG A 15 5.80 11.07 12.35
CA ARG A 15 4.93 11.92 13.18
C ARG A 15 5.63 12.80 14.23
N ASP A 16 6.87 12.49 14.58
CA ASP A 16 7.64 13.22 15.59
C ASP A 16 8.67 14.16 14.95
N ALA A 17 9.02 13.95 13.67
CA ALA A 17 10.16 14.59 13.01
C ALA A 17 10.04 16.11 12.94
N LEU A 18 8.89 16.63 12.52
CA LEU A 18 8.68 18.07 12.30
C LEU A 18 8.67 18.86 13.62
N ASP A 19 8.01 18.34 14.66
CA ASP A 19 7.98 18.96 15.98
C ASP A 19 9.39 19.01 16.61
N ILE A 20 10.15 17.92 16.50
CA ILE A 20 11.52 17.84 17.03
C ILE A 20 12.44 18.78 16.23
N ALA A 21 12.37 18.77 14.89
CA ALA A 21 13.14 19.67 14.03
C ALA A 21 12.93 21.13 14.41
N ARG A 22 11.66 21.55 14.57
CA ARG A 22 11.31 22.92 14.98
C ARG A 22 11.87 23.27 16.35
N ALA A 23 11.77 22.36 17.32
CA ALA A 23 12.30 22.60 18.66
C ALA A 23 13.84 22.73 18.67
N VAL A 24 14.54 21.90 17.89
CA VAL A 24 16.00 21.95 17.74
C VAL A 24 16.43 23.24 17.05
N ASN A 25 15.81 23.58 15.90
CA ASN A 25 16.15 24.78 15.13
C ASN A 25 15.90 26.07 15.92
N ASN A 26 14.87 26.09 16.77
CA ASN A 26 14.56 27.24 17.62
C ASN A 26 15.38 27.28 18.93
N GLY A 27 16.29 26.32 19.16
CA GLY A 27 17.07 26.22 20.40
C GLY A 27 16.23 25.89 21.65
N LYS A 28 14.96 25.49 21.49
CA LYS A 28 14.00 25.25 22.57
C LYS A 28 13.83 23.77 22.88
N VAL A 29 14.94 23.07 23.12
CA VAL A 29 14.94 21.62 23.43
C VAL A 29 14.63 21.38 24.91
N SER A 30 13.35 21.52 25.27
CA SER A 30 12.86 21.28 26.64
C SER A 30 12.97 19.80 27.05
N GLY A 31 12.85 19.51 28.35
CA GLY A 31 12.84 18.12 28.85
C GLY A 31 11.80 17.24 28.15
N ARG A 32 10.60 17.78 27.89
CA ARG A 32 9.54 17.08 27.14
C ARG A 32 9.95 16.73 25.71
N VAL A 33 10.65 17.63 25.02
CA VAL A 33 11.17 17.39 23.66
C VAL A 33 12.24 16.30 23.68
N LYS A 34 13.15 16.31 24.67
CA LYS A 34 14.16 15.26 24.84
C LYS A 34 13.54 13.89 25.05
N THR A 35 12.56 13.77 25.94
CA THR A 35 11.83 12.51 26.18
C THR A 35 11.10 12.03 24.94
N ARG A 36 10.42 12.93 24.21
CA ARG A 36 9.75 12.58 22.95
C ARG A 36 10.74 12.10 21.89
N TRP A 37 11.87 12.79 21.74
CA TRP A 37 12.92 12.40 20.80
C TRP A 37 13.48 11.02 21.14
N ALA A 38 13.93 10.80 22.38
CA ALA A 38 14.45 9.50 22.81
C ALA A 38 13.45 8.36 22.58
N GLY A 39 12.18 8.54 22.98
CA GLY A 39 11.14 7.55 22.75
C GLY A 39 10.79 7.35 21.26
N SER A 40 11.01 8.35 20.41
CA SER A 40 10.83 8.23 18.96
C SER A 40 11.95 7.39 18.32
N VAL A 41 13.20 7.62 18.72
CA VAL A 41 14.37 6.83 18.30
C VAL A 41 14.19 5.37 18.71
N GLU A 42 13.82 5.12 19.96
CA GLU A 42 13.61 3.76 20.48
C GLU A 42 12.50 3.02 19.71
N ARG A 43 11.37 3.70 19.44
CA ARG A 43 10.28 3.13 18.65
C ARG A 43 10.73 2.79 17.23
N LEU A 44 11.50 3.67 16.60
CA LEU A 44 12.02 3.43 15.25
C LEU A 44 12.99 2.25 15.24
N ALA A 45 13.91 2.17 16.21
CA ALA A 45 14.84 1.05 16.35
C ALA A 45 14.09 -0.27 16.54
N ARG A 46 13.10 -0.31 17.44
CA ARG A 46 12.27 -1.50 17.67
C ARG A 46 11.53 -1.95 16.41
N ARG A 47 10.93 -1.00 15.67
CA ARG A 47 10.23 -1.28 14.40
C ARG A 47 11.19 -1.74 13.31
N GLY A 48 12.39 -1.19 13.26
CA GLY A 48 13.44 -1.62 12.35
C GLY A 48 13.86 -3.07 12.58
N SER A 49 13.98 -3.48 13.85
CA SER A 49 14.32 -4.86 14.22
C SER A 49 13.17 -5.85 14.05
N SER A 50 11.91 -5.38 13.93
CA SER A 50 10.74 -6.22 13.72
C SER A 50 10.36 -6.40 12.25
N VAL A 51 11.15 -5.87 11.30
CA VAL A 51 10.87 -6.07 9.87
C VAL A 51 11.14 -7.54 9.51
N PRO A 52 10.13 -8.30 9.05
CA PRO A 52 10.33 -9.69 8.67
C PRO A 52 11.20 -9.80 7.43
N ALA A 53 11.81 -10.97 7.23
CA ALA A 53 12.54 -11.27 6.00
C ALA A 53 11.56 -11.23 4.81
N VAL A 54 11.91 -10.45 3.78
CA VAL A 54 11.10 -10.32 2.58
C VAL A 54 11.59 -11.31 1.52
N SER A 55 10.68 -12.14 1.03
CA SER A 55 10.90 -13.01 -0.12
C SER A 55 9.72 -12.93 -1.09
N TYR A 56 10.00 -13.25 -2.34
CA TYR A 56 9.05 -13.18 -3.45
C TYR A 56 8.91 -14.56 -4.10
N PRO A 57 7.68 -15.09 -4.27
CA PRO A 57 7.47 -16.34 -4.99
C PRO A 57 7.90 -16.18 -6.46
N PRO A 58 8.85 -16.98 -6.98
CA PRO A 58 9.41 -16.81 -8.32
C PRO A 58 8.40 -17.04 -9.45
N GLU A 59 7.29 -17.73 -9.16
CA GLU A 59 6.23 -18.00 -10.12
C GLU A 59 5.34 -16.79 -10.43
N LEU A 60 5.31 -15.78 -9.55
CA LEU A 60 4.49 -14.58 -9.74
C LEU A 60 5.18 -13.60 -10.69
N PRO A 61 4.48 -13.09 -11.73
CA PRO A 61 5.07 -12.17 -12.69
C PRO A 61 5.74 -10.94 -12.08
N ILE A 62 5.14 -10.34 -11.04
CA ILE A 62 5.69 -9.14 -10.40
C ILE A 62 7.05 -9.38 -9.72
N SER A 63 7.36 -10.61 -9.33
CA SER A 63 8.60 -10.94 -8.60
C SER A 63 9.85 -10.57 -9.41
N LEU A 64 9.78 -10.63 -10.74
CA LEU A 64 10.87 -10.21 -11.65
C LEU A 64 11.14 -8.70 -11.61
N HIS A 65 10.18 -7.91 -11.13
CA HIS A 65 10.24 -6.46 -11.12
C HIS A 65 10.48 -5.89 -9.72
N CYS A 66 10.39 -6.68 -8.65
CA CYS A 66 10.45 -6.20 -7.26
C CYS A 66 11.69 -5.34 -6.97
N ASP A 67 12.89 -5.76 -7.40
CA ASP A 67 14.11 -4.99 -7.18
C ASP A 67 14.08 -3.64 -7.91
N SER A 68 13.63 -3.62 -9.17
CA SER A 68 13.47 -2.37 -9.92
C SER A 68 12.43 -1.44 -9.28
N ILE A 69 11.34 -2.00 -8.73
CA ILE A 69 10.31 -1.25 -8.04
C ILE A 69 10.86 -0.66 -6.73
N VAL A 70 11.71 -1.39 -5.99
CA VAL A 70 12.38 -0.86 -4.79
C VAL A 70 13.18 0.41 -5.13
N GLU A 71 13.97 0.37 -6.20
CA GLU A 71 14.76 1.53 -6.63
C GLU A 71 13.87 2.70 -7.06
N LEU A 72 12.79 2.43 -7.80
CA LEU A 72 11.82 3.45 -8.17
C LEU A 72 11.13 4.09 -6.96
N ILE A 73 10.73 3.30 -5.96
CA ILE A 73 10.12 3.80 -4.72
C ILE A 73 11.10 4.72 -3.99
N ARG A 74 12.39 4.36 -3.93
CA ARG A 74 13.42 5.20 -3.28
C ARG A 74 13.57 6.52 -4.01
N ALA A 75 13.68 6.49 -5.34
CA ALA A 75 13.95 7.65 -6.18
C ALA A 75 12.74 8.58 -6.38
N ASN A 76 11.51 8.07 -6.32
CA ASN A 76 10.31 8.82 -6.70
C ASN A 76 9.29 8.90 -5.56
N PRO A 77 8.53 10.01 -5.43
CA PRO A 77 7.44 10.11 -4.46
C PRO A 77 6.24 9.24 -4.86
N VAL A 78 6.05 9.01 -6.16
CA VAL A 78 4.95 8.22 -6.72
C VAL A 78 5.49 7.19 -7.69
N VAL A 79 4.96 5.96 -7.64
CA VAL A 79 5.24 4.91 -8.63
C VAL A 79 3.91 4.27 -9.04
N ILE A 80 3.71 4.10 -10.34
CA ILE A 80 2.52 3.44 -10.89
C ILE A 80 2.90 2.03 -11.31
N VAL A 81 2.11 1.04 -10.88
CA VAL A 81 2.34 -0.37 -11.20
C VAL A 81 1.13 -0.90 -11.97
N ALA A 82 1.32 -1.07 -13.27
CA ALA A 82 0.35 -1.63 -14.18
C ALA A 82 0.50 -3.16 -14.25
N GLY A 83 -0.60 -3.88 -14.37
CA GLY A 83 -0.54 -5.29 -14.75
C GLY A 83 -1.85 -6.02 -14.49
N GLU A 84 -2.06 -7.13 -15.17
CA GLU A 84 -3.31 -7.90 -15.07
C GLU A 84 -3.56 -8.45 -13.66
N THR A 85 -4.81 -8.83 -13.38
CA THR A 85 -5.15 -9.57 -12.16
C THR A 85 -4.36 -10.89 -12.11
N GLY A 86 -4.01 -11.33 -10.91
CA GLY A 86 -3.16 -12.54 -10.75
C GLY A 86 -1.66 -12.32 -10.97
N SER A 87 -1.19 -11.12 -11.37
CA SER A 87 0.25 -10.84 -11.49
C SER A 87 1.00 -10.73 -10.17
N GLY A 88 0.29 -10.68 -9.04
CA GLY A 88 0.84 -10.62 -7.68
C GLY A 88 0.94 -9.22 -7.06
N LYS A 89 0.56 -8.14 -7.77
CA LYS A 89 0.65 -6.74 -7.30
C LYS A 89 0.23 -6.55 -5.85
N THR A 90 -1.01 -6.91 -5.55
CA THR A 90 -1.65 -6.73 -4.25
C THR A 90 -0.90 -7.37 -3.09
N THR A 91 -0.29 -8.55 -3.27
CA THR A 91 0.40 -9.24 -2.18
C THR A 91 1.90 -8.91 -2.11
N GLN A 92 2.53 -8.57 -3.24
CA GLN A 92 3.97 -8.37 -3.31
C GLN A 92 4.39 -6.91 -3.11
N LEU A 93 3.58 -5.92 -3.50
CA LEU A 93 3.95 -4.50 -3.38
C LEU A 93 4.13 -4.03 -1.92
N PRO A 94 3.27 -4.41 -0.95
CA PRO A 94 3.51 -4.06 0.46
C PRO A 94 4.84 -4.60 0.98
N LYS A 95 5.24 -5.81 0.57
CA LYS A 95 6.54 -6.40 0.92
C LYS A 95 7.70 -5.66 0.24
N THR A 96 7.49 -5.23 -1.00
CA THR A 96 8.43 -4.39 -1.76
C THR A 96 8.64 -3.02 -1.09
N CYS A 97 7.58 -2.42 -0.54
CA CYS A 97 7.72 -1.23 0.30
C CYS A 97 8.58 -1.49 1.55
N LEU A 98 8.41 -2.63 2.24
CA LEU A 98 9.28 -3.00 3.37
C LEU A 98 10.75 -3.11 2.95
N ALA A 99 11.03 -3.74 1.81
CA ALA A 99 12.39 -3.86 1.24
C ALA A 99 12.97 -2.49 0.85
N ALA A 100 12.13 -1.54 0.43
CA ALA A 100 12.51 -0.15 0.20
C ALA A 100 12.80 0.65 1.49
N GLY A 101 12.55 0.08 2.68
CA GLY A 101 12.79 0.70 3.98
C GLY A 101 11.58 1.41 4.58
N LEU A 102 10.40 1.24 3.99
CA LEU A 102 9.13 1.80 4.46
C LEU A 102 8.50 0.89 5.53
N GLY A 103 7.40 1.35 6.14
CA GLY A 103 6.72 0.64 7.23
C GLY A 103 7.42 0.74 8.58
N ARG A 104 8.51 1.53 8.68
CA ARG A 104 9.34 1.66 9.89
C ARG A 104 9.06 2.97 10.64
N ARG A 105 9.04 4.09 9.93
CA ARG A 105 8.82 5.44 10.50
C ARG A 105 7.34 5.80 10.56
N GLY A 106 6.55 5.19 9.69
CA GLY A 106 5.10 5.06 9.75
C GLY A 106 4.69 3.63 9.38
N MET A 107 3.41 3.42 9.10
CA MET A 107 2.91 2.19 8.47
C MET A 107 2.87 2.34 6.95
N ILE A 108 2.86 1.21 6.26
CA ILE A 108 2.40 1.10 4.88
C ILE A 108 0.88 0.92 4.93
N GLY A 109 0.14 1.93 4.49
CA GLY A 109 -1.31 1.85 4.33
C GLY A 109 -1.65 1.29 2.97
N HIS A 110 -2.30 0.14 2.90
CA HIS A 110 -2.65 -0.52 1.65
C HIS A 110 -4.16 -0.54 1.49
N THR A 111 -4.70 0.24 0.57
CA THR A 111 -6.13 0.36 0.41
C THR A 111 -6.67 -0.71 -0.53
N GLN A 112 -7.91 -1.13 -0.28
CA GLN A 112 -8.65 -2.12 -1.04
C GLN A 112 -10.12 -1.67 -1.11
N PRO A 113 -10.78 -1.72 -2.27
CA PRO A 113 -12.17 -1.26 -2.40
C PRO A 113 -13.15 -2.14 -1.60
N ARG A 114 -12.81 -3.41 -1.38
CA ARG A 114 -13.70 -4.42 -0.79
C ARG A 114 -13.19 -4.91 0.56
N ARG A 115 -14.09 -4.99 1.56
CA ARG A 115 -13.74 -5.43 2.93
C ARG A 115 -13.18 -6.84 2.98
N LEU A 116 -13.79 -7.78 2.24
CA LEU A 116 -13.32 -9.16 2.20
C LEU A 116 -11.92 -9.24 1.60
N ALA A 117 -11.67 -8.51 0.50
CA ALA A 117 -10.35 -8.42 -0.10
C ALA A 117 -9.31 -7.86 0.87
N ALA A 118 -9.61 -6.75 1.57
CA ALA A 118 -8.70 -6.20 2.58
C ALA A 118 -8.27 -7.24 3.63
N ARG A 119 -9.23 -8.04 4.12
CA ARG A 119 -8.97 -9.09 5.12
C ARG A 119 -8.13 -10.24 4.56
N THR A 120 -8.53 -10.78 3.41
CA THR A 120 -7.86 -11.94 2.80
C THR A 120 -6.46 -11.59 2.30
N VAL A 121 -6.28 -10.37 1.78
CA VAL A 121 -4.97 -9.82 1.39
C VAL A 121 -4.06 -9.68 2.61
N ALA A 122 -4.54 -9.10 3.72
CA ALA A 122 -3.75 -9.01 4.94
C ALA A 122 -3.35 -10.38 5.48
N GLN A 123 -4.28 -11.35 5.49
CA GLN A 123 -4.02 -12.74 5.86
C GLN A 123 -2.93 -13.36 4.99
N ARG A 124 -3.01 -13.16 3.67
CA ARG A 124 -2.05 -13.70 2.71
C ARG A 124 -0.66 -13.08 2.89
N ILE A 125 -0.58 -11.75 3.04
CA ILE A 125 0.69 -11.05 3.29
C ILE A 125 1.32 -11.52 4.60
N ALA A 126 0.52 -11.67 5.67
CA ALA A 126 1.00 -12.16 6.96
C ALA A 126 1.60 -13.57 6.84
N ALA A 127 0.90 -14.47 6.13
CA ALA A 127 1.36 -15.83 5.88
C ALA A 127 2.66 -15.87 5.06
N GLU A 128 2.75 -15.09 3.98
CA GLU A 128 3.96 -15.02 3.15
C GLU A 128 5.17 -14.44 3.89
N LEU A 129 4.94 -13.50 4.82
CA LEU A 129 6.00 -12.95 5.69
C LEU A 129 6.27 -13.81 6.93
N SER A 130 5.58 -14.95 7.10
CA SER A 130 5.68 -15.80 8.29
C SER A 130 5.44 -15.04 9.60
N THR A 131 4.44 -14.16 9.61
CA THR A 131 4.06 -13.33 10.77
C THR A 131 2.63 -13.60 11.21
N SER A 132 2.31 -13.23 12.46
CA SER A 132 0.96 -13.33 12.99
C SER A 132 0.11 -12.16 12.55
N LEU A 133 -1.03 -12.43 11.91
CA LEU A 133 -2.00 -11.38 11.57
C LEU A 133 -2.47 -10.62 12.82
N GLY A 134 -2.35 -9.31 12.78
CA GLY A 134 -2.61 -8.38 13.88
C GLY A 134 -1.35 -7.85 14.54
N ASN A 135 -0.17 -8.41 14.25
CA ASN A 135 1.11 -7.90 14.70
C ASN A 135 1.78 -7.07 13.60
N GLU A 136 2.78 -7.57 12.86
CA GLU A 136 3.49 -6.83 11.80
C GLU A 136 2.58 -6.50 10.60
N VAL A 137 1.63 -7.39 10.30
CA VAL A 137 0.63 -7.20 9.25
C VAL A 137 -0.74 -7.19 9.90
N GLY A 138 -1.55 -6.19 9.59
CA GLY A 138 -2.90 -6.05 10.13
C GLY A 138 -3.88 -5.57 9.08
N TYR A 139 -5.17 -5.56 9.44
CA TYR A 139 -6.20 -4.94 8.63
C TYR A 139 -7.13 -4.06 9.45
N ALA A 140 -7.83 -3.16 8.76
CA ALA A 140 -8.94 -2.41 9.33
C ALA A 140 -10.03 -2.19 8.29
N VAL A 141 -11.24 -2.63 8.62
CA VAL A 141 -12.45 -2.43 7.82
C VAL A 141 -13.57 -1.91 8.72
N ARG A 142 -14.67 -1.45 8.13
CA ARG A 142 -15.80 -0.96 8.94
C ARG A 142 -16.33 -2.09 9.83
N PHE A 143 -16.37 -1.81 11.14
CA PHE A 143 -16.82 -2.69 12.22
C PHE A 143 -15.91 -3.88 12.56
N ASP A 144 -14.72 -3.96 11.99
CA ASP A 144 -13.76 -5.01 12.32
C ASP A 144 -12.33 -4.58 12.00
N ASP A 145 -11.45 -4.64 12.97
CA ASP A 145 -10.05 -4.29 12.82
C ASP A 145 -9.13 -5.20 13.64
N LYS A 146 -7.99 -5.54 13.06
CA LYS A 146 -6.97 -6.38 13.68
C LYS A 146 -5.59 -5.84 13.33
N TRP A 147 -5.10 -4.91 14.13
CA TRP A 147 -3.78 -4.30 14.02
C TRP A 147 -3.37 -3.70 15.37
N ASN A 148 -2.10 -3.35 15.53
CA ASN A 148 -1.60 -2.75 16.77
C ASN A 148 -0.41 -1.79 16.50
N LYS A 149 0.17 -1.22 17.55
CA LYS A 149 1.29 -0.26 17.47
C LYS A 149 2.58 -0.80 16.80
N ASN A 150 2.73 -2.11 16.68
CA ASN A 150 3.82 -2.81 16.01
C ASN A 150 3.53 -3.10 14.54
N THR A 151 2.30 -2.88 14.07
CA THR A 151 1.93 -3.09 12.67
C THR A 151 2.79 -2.23 11.76
N LEU A 152 3.34 -2.86 10.72
CA LEU A 152 4.16 -2.28 9.67
C LEU A 152 3.34 -2.11 8.40
N ILE A 153 2.49 -3.10 8.08
CA ILE A 153 1.57 -3.07 6.93
C ILE A 153 0.13 -3.12 7.46
N LYS A 154 -0.67 -2.12 7.12
CA LYS A 154 -2.10 -2.07 7.45
C LYS A 154 -2.91 -2.06 6.15
N VAL A 155 -3.61 -3.17 5.89
CA VAL A 155 -4.54 -3.25 4.76
C VAL A 155 -5.90 -2.71 5.19
N MET A 156 -6.51 -1.82 4.43
CA MET A 156 -7.77 -1.20 4.84
C MET A 156 -8.68 -0.88 3.66
N THR A 157 -9.94 -0.56 3.93
CA THR A 157 -10.79 -0.01 2.87
C THR A 157 -10.48 1.45 2.57
N ASP A 158 -10.63 1.87 1.31
CA ASP A 158 -10.41 3.26 0.88
C ASP A 158 -11.18 4.26 1.76
N GLY A 159 -12.45 3.96 2.03
CA GLY A 159 -13.31 4.78 2.88
C GLY A 159 -12.83 4.91 4.33
N LEU A 160 -12.06 3.93 4.83
CA LEU A 160 -11.47 4.02 6.17
C LEU A 160 -10.29 5.00 6.17
N LEU A 161 -9.41 4.93 5.16
CA LEU A 161 -8.31 5.88 5.02
C LEU A 161 -8.83 7.31 4.82
N LEU A 162 -9.88 7.50 4.01
CA LEU A 162 -10.56 8.79 3.87
C LEU A 162 -11.14 9.30 5.19
N ASN A 163 -11.65 8.41 6.05
CA ASN A 163 -12.12 8.82 7.37
C ASN A 163 -10.95 9.20 8.29
N GLU A 164 -9.82 8.52 8.23
CA GLU A 164 -8.61 8.86 9.00
C GLU A 164 -8.03 10.23 8.63
N ILE A 165 -8.13 10.63 7.36
CA ILE A 165 -7.72 11.98 6.90
C ILE A 165 -8.37 13.11 7.72
N ARG A 166 -9.57 12.88 8.28
CA ARG A 166 -10.26 13.89 9.11
C ARG A 166 -9.51 14.21 10.40
N SER A 167 -8.89 13.21 11.02
CA SER A 167 -8.15 13.34 12.29
C SER A 167 -6.64 13.48 12.07
N ASP A 168 -6.09 12.86 11.03
CA ASP A 168 -4.67 12.96 10.65
C ASP A 168 -4.55 13.50 9.22
N ARG A 169 -4.70 14.82 9.10
CA ARG A 169 -4.67 15.55 7.81
C ARG A 169 -3.32 15.49 7.08
N ASP A 170 -2.28 15.01 7.71
CA ASP A 170 -1.00 14.83 7.03
C ASP A 170 -0.66 13.36 6.86
N LEU A 171 -1.53 12.44 7.31
CA LEU A 171 -1.27 11.00 7.31
C LEU A 171 0.09 10.68 7.96
N ASN A 172 0.39 11.31 9.09
CA ASN A 172 1.63 11.12 9.86
C ASN A 172 1.80 9.70 10.39
N ALA A 173 0.71 8.94 10.49
CA ALA A 173 0.75 7.52 10.80
C ALA A 173 1.42 6.66 9.71
N TYR A 174 1.55 7.18 8.48
CA TYR A 174 2.01 6.43 7.31
C TYR A 174 3.29 7.03 6.72
N ASP A 175 4.17 6.16 6.26
CA ASP A 175 5.33 6.50 5.40
C ASP A 175 5.14 6.04 3.95
N ALA A 176 4.18 5.15 3.69
CA ALA A 176 3.71 4.86 2.35
C ALA A 176 2.22 4.58 2.29
N ILE A 177 1.59 4.95 1.17
CA ILE A 177 0.21 4.58 0.83
C ILE A 177 0.21 3.83 -0.50
N ILE A 178 -0.42 2.66 -0.54
CA ILE A 178 -0.69 1.90 -1.75
C ILE A 178 -2.18 2.04 -2.04
N VAL A 179 -2.52 2.68 -3.16
CA VAL A 179 -3.88 2.73 -3.70
C VAL A 179 -4.03 1.57 -4.67
N ASP A 180 -4.59 0.47 -4.17
CA ASP A 180 -4.81 -0.74 -4.97
C ASP A 180 -6.10 -0.65 -5.77
N GLU A 181 -6.17 -1.40 -6.88
CA GLU A 181 -7.35 -1.46 -7.75
C GLU A 181 -7.88 -0.07 -8.15
N ALA A 182 -6.99 0.88 -8.46
CA ALA A 182 -7.38 2.25 -8.82
C ALA A 182 -8.25 2.31 -10.09
N HIS A 183 -8.33 1.20 -10.82
CA HIS A 183 -9.21 1.02 -11.96
C HIS A 183 -10.69 0.80 -11.60
N GLU A 184 -11.04 0.51 -10.34
CA GLU A 184 -12.45 0.39 -9.92
C GLU A 184 -13.21 1.74 -9.99
N ARG A 185 -12.52 2.85 -10.33
CA ARG A 185 -13.07 4.20 -10.57
C ARG A 185 -14.17 4.59 -9.58
N SER A 186 -13.93 4.29 -8.31
CA SER A 186 -14.86 4.65 -7.24
C SER A 186 -14.59 6.09 -6.81
N LEU A 187 -15.63 6.81 -6.39
CA LEU A 187 -15.50 8.16 -5.84
C LEU A 187 -14.48 8.22 -4.70
N ASN A 188 -14.40 7.17 -3.88
CA ASN A 188 -13.43 7.12 -2.79
C ASN A 188 -11.99 7.12 -3.29
N VAL A 189 -11.70 6.33 -4.33
CA VAL A 189 -10.37 6.28 -4.96
C VAL A 189 -10.04 7.64 -5.57
N ASP A 190 -10.96 8.25 -6.32
CA ASP A 190 -10.73 9.55 -6.96
C ASP A 190 -10.45 10.66 -5.92
N PHE A 191 -11.25 10.72 -4.84
CA PHE A 191 -11.00 11.65 -3.74
C PHE A 191 -9.66 11.39 -3.07
N LEU A 192 -9.29 10.13 -2.86
CA LEU A 192 -8.02 9.76 -2.25
C LEU A 192 -6.84 10.20 -3.12
N LEU A 193 -6.89 9.95 -4.43
CA LEU A 193 -5.84 10.36 -5.37
C LEU A 193 -5.68 11.88 -5.41
N GLY A 194 -6.78 12.62 -5.53
CA GLY A 194 -6.77 14.08 -5.50
C GLY A 194 -6.24 14.65 -4.18
N TYR A 195 -6.55 13.99 -3.05
CA TYR A 195 -6.02 14.37 -1.74
C TYR A 195 -4.52 14.09 -1.63
N LEU A 196 -4.07 12.90 -2.04
CA LEU A 196 -2.66 12.49 -1.99
C LEU A 196 -1.79 13.39 -2.86
N LYS A 197 -2.26 13.79 -4.04
CA LYS A 197 -1.54 14.74 -4.92
C LYS A 197 -1.19 16.04 -4.17
N ARG A 198 -2.16 16.62 -3.46
CA ARG A 198 -1.97 17.84 -2.66
C ARG A 198 -1.16 17.59 -1.38
N LEU A 199 -1.24 16.39 -0.81
CA LEU A 199 -0.47 16.03 0.38
C LEU A 199 1.03 15.93 0.08
N LEU A 200 1.39 15.37 -1.07
CA LEU A 200 2.78 15.21 -1.50
C LEU A 200 3.55 16.53 -1.65
N GLU A 201 2.86 17.64 -1.91
CA GLU A 201 3.47 18.98 -1.94
C GLU A 201 4.12 19.39 -0.60
N ARG A 202 3.64 18.83 0.52
CA ARG A 202 4.14 19.14 1.88
C ARG A 202 4.69 17.94 2.66
N ARG A 203 4.38 16.71 2.25
CA ARG A 203 4.93 15.46 2.79
C ARG A 203 5.84 14.81 1.75
N SER A 204 7.01 15.39 1.52
CA SER A 204 8.01 14.85 0.57
C SER A 204 8.61 13.51 1.03
N ASP A 205 8.44 13.16 2.31
CA ASP A 205 8.83 11.87 2.88
C ASP A 205 7.83 10.74 2.59
N LEU A 206 6.57 11.08 2.26
CA LEU A 206 5.52 10.09 1.99
C LEU A 206 5.71 9.49 0.60
N LYS A 207 5.63 8.16 0.49
CA LYS A 207 5.62 7.44 -0.79
C LYS A 207 4.21 7.01 -1.16
N VAL A 208 3.84 7.11 -2.43
CA VAL A 208 2.56 6.65 -2.96
C VAL A 208 2.79 5.63 -4.06
N LEU A 209 2.13 4.49 -3.97
CA LEU A 209 2.07 3.52 -5.05
C LEU A 209 0.63 3.44 -5.55
N ILE A 210 0.45 3.43 -6.86
CA ILE A 210 -0.88 3.31 -7.49
C ILE A 210 -0.84 2.06 -8.34
N THR A 211 -1.81 1.18 -8.17
CA THR A 211 -1.89 -0.03 -8.97
C THR A 211 -3.14 -0.04 -9.83
N SER A 212 -2.99 -0.50 -11.08
CA SER A 212 -4.09 -0.61 -12.03
C SER A 212 -3.94 -1.87 -12.86
N ALA A 213 -5.07 -2.47 -13.23
CA ALA A 213 -5.12 -3.57 -14.20
C ALA A 213 -5.47 -3.10 -15.62
N THR A 214 -5.74 -1.81 -15.82
CA THR A 214 -6.26 -1.25 -17.08
C THR A 214 -5.24 -0.35 -17.78
N ILE A 215 -5.57 0.01 -19.03
CA ILE A 215 -4.73 0.80 -19.95
C ILE A 215 -4.59 2.27 -19.50
N ASP A 216 -5.43 2.76 -18.58
CA ASP A 216 -5.48 4.17 -18.20
C ASP A 216 -4.37 4.62 -17.22
N VAL A 217 -3.20 3.98 -17.29
CA VAL A 217 -2.05 4.27 -16.42
C VAL A 217 -1.37 5.59 -16.78
N ASP A 218 -1.49 6.02 -18.04
CA ASP A 218 -0.95 7.31 -18.49
C ASP A 218 -1.68 8.49 -17.84
N ALA A 219 -3.00 8.39 -17.61
CA ALA A 219 -3.75 9.43 -16.91
C ALA A 219 -3.29 9.56 -15.45
N PHE A 220 -3.03 8.44 -14.77
CA PHE A 220 -2.45 8.48 -13.42
C PHE A 220 -1.04 9.09 -13.44
N ALA A 221 -0.20 8.72 -14.40
CA ALA A 221 1.16 9.26 -14.50
C ALA A 221 1.12 10.77 -14.69
N HIS A 222 0.33 11.24 -15.64
CA HIS A 222 0.15 12.67 -15.90
C HIS A 222 -0.37 13.41 -14.67
N HIS A 223 -1.39 12.86 -13.98
CA HIS A 223 -1.91 13.45 -12.74
C HIS A 223 -0.82 13.59 -11.67
N PHE A 224 0.09 12.61 -11.56
CA PHE A 224 1.18 12.60 -10.60
C PHE A 224 2.52 13.12 -11.15
N SER A 225 2.47 14.09 -12.08
CA SER A 225 3.66 14.77 -12.62
C SER A 225 4.61 13.81 -13.34
N ASP A 226 4.06 13.06 -14.28
CA ASP A 226 4.73 12.06 -15.11
C ASP A 226 5.46 11.00 -14.28
N ALA A 227 4.77 10.49 -13.25
CA ALA A 227 5.28 9.46 -12.36
C ALA A 227 5.67 8.18 -13.15
N PRO A 228 6.77 7.51 -12.78
CA PRO A 228 7.23 6.31 -13.50
C PRO A 228 6.19 5.18 -13.44
N ILE A 229 6.00 4.55 -14.60
CA ILE A 229 5.12 3.40 -14.78
C ILE A 229 5.96 2.12 -14.90
N VAL A 230 5.61 1.10 -14.12
CA VAL A 230 6.12 -0.26 -14.25
C VAL A 230 5.00 -1.14 -14.77
N SER A 231 5.20 -1.76 -15.93
CA SER A 231 4.24 -2.71 -16.51
C SER A 231 4.65 -4.14 -16.19
N VAL A 232 3.74 -4.90 -15.60
CA VAL A 232 3.89 -6.31 -15.25
C VAL A 232 2.92 -7.11 -16.10
N SER A 233 3.44 -7.80 -17.12
CA SER A 233 2.65 -8.68 -17.99
C SER A 233 2.09 -9.86 -17.19
N GLY A 234 0.79 -10.10 -17.30
CA GLY A 234 0.13 -11.26 -16.71
C GLY A 234 0.44 -12.58 -17.44
N ARG A 235 -0.12 -13.68 -16.92
CA ARG A 235 -0.17 -14.98 -17.59
C ARG A 235 -1.63 -15.31 -17.88
N GLY A 236 -2.18 -14.71 -18.93
CA GLY A 236 -3.51 -15.06 -19.42
C GLY A 236 -3.50 -16.42 -20.10
N TYR A 237 -4.55 -17.21 -19.89
CA TYR A 237 -4.85 -18.37 -20.72
C TYR A 237 -5.96 -18.00 -21.71
N PRO A 238 -5.97 -18.54 -22.94
CA PRO A 238 -7.03 -18.27 -23.88
C PRO A 238 -8.36 -18.73 -23.29
N VAL A 239 -9.33 -17.81 -23.21
CA VAL A 239 -10.70 -18.09 -22.78
C VAL A 239 -11.60 -18.09 -24.01
N GLU A 240 -12.24 -19.21 -24.30
CA GLU A 240 -13.26 -19.30 -25.34
C GLU A 240 -14.58 -18.74 -24.81
N THR A 241 -15.18 -17.80 -25.53
CA THR A 241 -16.50 -17.27 -25.19
C THR A 241 -17.53 -17.85 -26.16
N ARG A 242 -18.49 -18.62 -25.64
CA ARG A 242 -19.60 -19.20 -26.40
C ARG A 242 -20.88 -18.45 -26.08
N TYR A 243 -21.55 -17.92 -27.09
CA TYR A 243 -22.85 -17.24 -26.95
C TYR A 243 -23.98 -18.19 -27.31
N ARG A 244 -25.08 -18.15 -26.55
CA ARG A 244 -26.31 -18.89 -26.85
C ARG A 244 -27.35 -17.97 -27.48
N PRO A 245 -28.18 -18.48 -28.40
CA PRO A 245 -29.35 -17.76 -28.88
C PRO A 245 -30.25 -17.36 -27.70
N PHE A 246 -30.97 -16.25 -27.85
CA PHE A 246 -31.98 -15.84 -26.89
C PHE A 246 -33.08 -16.92 -26.77
N SER A 247 -33.52 -17.20 -25.53
CA SER A 247 -34.62 -18.10 -25.20
C SER A 247 -35.56 -17.39 -24.22
N GLU A 248 -36.86 -17.65 -24.33
CA GLU A 248 -37.86 -17.13 -23.38
C GLU A 248 -37.72 -17.75 -21.98
N SER A 249 -37.10 -18.94 -21.88
CA SER A 249 -36.83 -19.63 -20.61
C SER A 249 -35.37 -19.51 -20.20
N LEU A 250 -35.11 -18.62 -19.24
CA LEU A 250 -33.79 -18.47 -18.63
C LEU A 250 -33.35 -19.76 -17.90
N GLU A 251 -34.29 -20.46 -17.27
CA GLU A 251 -34.02 -21.65 -16.47
C GLU A 251 -33.57 -22.84 -17.33
N GLU A 252 -34.23 -23.07 -18.48
CA GLU A 252 -33.82 -24.09 -19.46
C GLU A 252 -32.46 -23.76 -20.07
N THR A 253 -32.22 -22.48 -20.38
CA THR A 253 -30.94 -22.01 -20.91
C THR A 253 -29.81 -22.26 -19.90
N LEU A 254 -30.05 -21.97 -18.62
CA LEU A 254 -29.06 -22.18 -17.57
C LEU A 254 -28.76 -23.67 -17.37
N GLN A 255 -29.78 -24.52 -17.37
CA GLN A 255 -29.63 -25.97 -17.24
C GLN A 255 -28.83 -26.56 -18.42
N ALA A 256 -29.12 -26.12 -19.65
CA ALA A 256 -28.38 -26.56 -20.84
C ALA A 256 -26.90 -26.16 -20.78
N CYS A 257 -26.60 -24.90 -20.41
CA CYS A 257 -25.22 -24.44 -20.22
C CYS A 257 -24.47 -25.27 -19.15
N LEU A 258 -25.13 -25.57 -18.01
CA LEU A 258 -24.53 -26.37 -16.94
C LEU A 258 -24.31 -27.83 -17.36
N ALA A 259 -25.19 -28.39 -18.19
CA ALA A 259 -25.05 -29.74 -18.70
C ALA A 259 -23.82 -29.87 -19.62
N GLU A 260 -23.60 -28.93 -20.53
CA GLU A 260 -22.45 -28.95 -21.45
C GLU A 260 -21.11 -28.82 -20.73
N ILE A 261 -21.02 -27.95 -19.71
CA ILE A 261 -19.81 -27.80 -18.88
C ILE A 261 -19.43 -29.12 -18.19
N ARG A 262 -20.41 -29.99 -17.89
CA ARG A 262 -20.17 -31.26 -17.21
C ARG A 262 -19.73 -32.40 -18.16
N VAL A 263 -19.93 -32.25 -19.47
CA VAL A 263 -19.62 -33.30 -20.46
C VAL A 263 -18.18 -33.22 -20.97
N GLU A 264 -17.51 -32.07 -20.86
CA GLU A 264 -16.11 -31.88 -21.28
C GLU A 264 -15.05 -32.20 -20.19
N LYS A 265 -15.41 -32.97 -19.14
CA LYS A 265 -14.44 -33.44 -18.11
C LYS A 265 -13.97 -34.86 -18.34
#